data_AF-A0A938WYY4-F1
#
_entry.id   AF-A0A938WYY4-F1
#
_cell.length_a   1.000
_cell.length_b   1.000
_cell.length_c   1.000
_cell.angle_alpha   90.00
_cell.angle_beta   90.00
_cell.angle_gamma   90.00
#
_symmetry.space_group_name_H-M   'P 1'
#
loop_
_entity.id
_entity.type
_entity.pdbx_description
1 polymer ?
#
loop_
_entity_poly.entity_id
_entity_poly.type
_entity_poly.pdbx_seq_one_letter_code
_entity_poly.pdbx_strand_id
1 'polypeptide(L)'
;MAESVKTIGTTKDKTMAIETRAGVLKNETPELKAHIYLQYMGKEFSTADVMKQIRQIWTKELKRSPEELRSVNVYLKPEEFAAYYVINDEVNGKIDL
;
A
#
# COMPACT_ATOMS: atom_id res chain seq x y z
N MET A 1 -41.21 -7.86 -37.54
CA MET A 1 -39.84 -7.79 -37.01
C MET A 1 -39.88 -8.52 -35.66
N ALA A 2 -39.87 -9.85 -35.55
CA ALA A 2 -38.99 -10.87 -36.14
C ALA A 2 -37.52 -10.54 -35.91
N GLU A 3 -36.96 -11.17 -34.87
CA GLU A 3 -35.62 -11.77 -34.74
C GLU A 3 -35.56 -12.42 -33.33
N SER A 4 -35.97 -13.69 -33.17
CA SER A 4 -35.15 -14.91 -33.31
C SER A 4 -34.19 -15.11 -32.12
N VAL A 5 -34.65 -15.74 -31.03
CA VAL A 5 -34.49 -17.18 -30.65
C VAL A 5 -33.06 -17.74 -30.64
N LYS A 6 -32.62 -18.29 -29.48
CA LYS A 6 -32.04 -19.64 -29.34
C LYS A 6 -31.76 -19.92 -27.85
N THR A 7 -32.55 -20.73 -27.14
CA THR A 7 -32.59 -22.21 -27.08
C THR A 7 -31.91 -22.73 -25.82
N ILE A 8 -32.69 -23.57 -25.14
CA ILE A 8 -32.46 -24.29 -23.90
C ILE A 8 -31.67 -25.57 -24.21
N GLY A 9 -30.71 -25.93 -23.36
CA GLY A 9 -30.02 -27.22 -23.39
C GLY A 9 -29.99 -27.86 -22.01
N THR A 10 -30.92 -28.79 -21.78
CA THR A 10 -30.94 -29.76 -20.68
C THR A 10 -29.80 -30.77 -20.86
N THR A 11 -29.01 -31.05 -19.81
CA THR A 11 -28.42 -32.40 -19.62
C THR A 11 -28.30 -32.75 -18.13
N LYS A 12 -28.68 -34.00 -17.89
CA LYS A 12 -28.83 -34.79 -16.67
C LYS A 12 -27.46 -35.36 -16.22
N ASP A 13 -27.44 -35.88 -14.99
CA ASP A 13 -26.62 -37.04 -14.54
C ASP A 13 -25.25 -36.80 -13.84
N LYS A 14 -25.26 -37.13 -12.55
CA LYS A 14 -24.38 -38.10 -11.87
C LYS A 14 -22.91 -37.75 -11.62
N THR A 15 -22.62 -37.68 -10.31
CA THR A 15 -21.44 -38.21 -9.58
C THR A 15 -20.09 -38.09 -10.27
N MET A 16 -19.16 -37.33 -9.65
CA MET A 16 -17.82 -37.82 -9.31
C MET A 16 -17.05 -36.78 -8.48
N ALA A 17 -16.23 -37.30 -7.57
CA ALA A 17 -15.49 -36.63 -6.53
C ALA A 17 -14.60 -35.47 -7.00
N ILE A 18 -14.46 -34.45 -6.13
CA ILE A 18 -13.25 -33.65 -6.05
C ILE A 18 -12.99 -33.32 -4.57
N GLU A 19 -12.54 -34.35 -3.85
CA GLU A 19 -11.55 -34.11 -2.79
C GLU A 19 -10.30 -33.55 -3.47
N THR A 20 -10.14 -32.23 -3.43
CA THR A 20 -8.82 -31.61 -3.58
C THR A 20 -8.66 -30.63 -2.46
N ARG A 21 -7.96 -31.09 -1.41
CA ARG A 21 -7.21 -30.24 -0.48
C ARG A 21 -6.20 -29.43 -1.30
N ALA A 22 -6.66 -28.35 -1.92
CA ALA A 22 -5.80 -27.32 -2.45
C ALA A 22 -5.36 -26.51 -1.23
N GLY A 23 -4.17 -26.84 -0.71
CA GLY A 23 -3.48 -25.99 0.25
C GLY A 23 -3.52 -24.56 -0.29
N VAL A 24 -4.02 -23.64 0.54
CA VAL A 24 -3.95 -22.21 0.29
C VAL A 24 -2.48 -21.90 0.05
N LEU A 25 -2.17 -21.76 -1.23
CA LEU A 25 -0.90 -21.28 -1.73
C LEU A 25 -0.68 -19.97 -1.00
N LYS A 26 0.33 -19.98 -0.14
CA LYS A 26 0.95 -18.79 0.42
C LYS A 26 1.26 -17.90 -0.78
N ASN A 27 0.38 -16.93 -1.02
CA ASN A 27 0.61 -15.91 -2.01
C ASN A 27 1.70 -15.02 -1.40
N GLU A 28 2.95 -15.47 -1.51
CA GLU A 28 4.11 -14.61 -1.54
C GLU A 28 3.92 -13.75 -2.79
N THR A 29 3.05 -12.74 -2.64
CA THR A 29 3.13 -11.54 -3.46
C THR A 29 4.59 -11.16 -3.47
N PRO A 30 5.26 -11.12 -4.64
CA PRO A 30 6.57 -10.50 -4.71
C PRO A 30 6.39 -9.13 -4.06
N GLU A 31 7.14 -8.87 -2.99
CA GLU A 31 7.12 -7.59 -2.30
C GLU A 31 7.53 -6.55 -3.34
N LEU A 32 6.52 -5.96 -3.99
CA LEU A 32 6.71 -5.05 -5.10
C LEU A 32 7.30 -3.80 -4.46
N LYS A 33 8.63 -3.72 -4.45
CA LYS A 33 9.37 -2.56 -3.97
C LYS A 33 9.12 -1.42 -4.95
N ALA A 34 7.97 -0.78 -4.80
CA ALA A 34 7.63 0.43 -5.52
C ALA A 34 8.50 1.56 -4.98
N HIS A 35 9.43 2.03 -5.81
CA HIS A 35 10.21 3.22 -5.50
C HIS A 35 9.47 4.44 -6.04
N ILE A 36 8.98 5.28 -5.13
CA ILE A 36 8.24 6.49 -5.47
C ILE A 36 9.15 7.69 -5.27
N TYR A 37 9.40 8.41 -6.36
CA TYR A 37 10.21 9.63 -6.40
C TYR A 37 9.33 10.82 -6.80
N LEU A 38 9.49 11.91 -6.07
CA LEU A 38 8.84 13.20 -6.32
C LEU A 38 9.89 14.14 -6.89
N GLN A 39 9.74 14.55 -8.15
CA GLN A 39 10.62 15.53 -8.77
C GLN A 39 9.92 16.88 -8.90
N TYR A 40 10.49 17.93 -8.31
CA TYR A 40 9.94 19.28 -8.35
C TYR A 40 11.07 20.32 -8.43
N MET A 41 10.93 21.29 -9.35
CA MET A 41 11.95 22.33 -9.62
C MET A 41 13.37 21.78 -9.82
N GLY A 42 13.52 20.59 -10.42
CA GLY A 42 14.83 19.96 -10.63
C GLY A 42 15.43 19.31 -9.38
N LYS A 43 14.72 19.26 -8.26
CA LYS A 43 15.05 18.42 -7.10
C LYS A 43 14.28 17.10 -7.17
N GLU A 44 14.87 16.03 -6.67
CA GLU A 44 14.26 14.70 -6.54
C GLU A 44 14.19 14.29 -5.07
N PHE A 45 13.02 13.82 -4.62
CA PHE A 45 12.79 13.33 -3.26
C PHE A 45 12.26 11.91 -3.30
N SER A 46 12.82 11.03 -2.47
CA SER A 46 12.31 9.67 -2.34
C SER A 46 11.39 9.56 -1.13
N THR A 47 10.18 9.03 -1.34
CA THR A 47 9.23 8.75 -0.26
C THR A 47 9.82 7.77 0.77
N ALA A 48 10.73 6.89 0.33
CA ALA A 48 11.46 5.98 1.20
C ALA A 48 12.43 6.71 2.14
N ASP A 49 13.07 7.78 1.67
CA ASP A 49 13.98 8.58 2.49
C ASP A 49 13.21 9.35 3.56
N VAL A 50 12.09 9.98 3.17
CA VAL A 50 11.17 10.65 4.09
C VAL A 50 10.68 9.69 5.16
N MET A 51 10.23 8.49 4.78
CA MET A 51 9.77 7.49 5.75
C MET A 51 10.89 7.04 6.72
N LYS A 52 12.13 6.92 6.22
CA LYS A 52 13.31 6.60 7.03
C LYS A 52 13.63 7.73 8.01
N GLN A 53 13.55 8.98 7.57
CA GLN A 53 13.70 10.16 8.43
C GLN A 53 12.60 10.22 9.50
N ILE A 54 11.34 9.96 9.16
CA ILE A 54 10.25 9.91 10.15
C ILE A 54 10.54 8.86 11.22
N ARG A 55 10.98 7.65 10.83
CA ARG A 55 11.38 6.60 11.79
C ARG A 55 12.57 7.02 12.65
N GLN A 56 13.54 7.72 12.07
CA GLN A 56 14.68 8.27 12.82
C GLN A 56 14.22 9.31 13.83
N ILE A 57 13.42 10.30 13.42
CA ILE A 57 12.89 11.35 14.29
C ILE A 57 12.04 10.73 15.41
N TRP A 58 11.18 9.77 15.10
CA TRP A 58 10.37 9.06 16.09
C TRP A 58 11.20 8.41 17.21
N THR A 59 12.27 7.70 16.82
CA THR A 59 13.09 6.92 17.77
C THR A 59 14.22 7.73 18.41
N LYS A 60 14.79 8.72 17.71
CA LYS A 60 15.89 9.56 18.20
C LYS A 60 15.42 10.87 18.83
N GLU A 61 14.64 11.65 18.08
CA GLU A 61 14.25 13.02 18.49
C GLU A 61 13.13 12.94 19.53
N LEU A 62 12.07 12.20 19.20
CA LEU A 62 10.92 12.00 20.07
C LEU A 62 11.20 10.95 21.17
N LYS A 63 12.29 10.17 21.04
CA LYS A 63 12.68 9.07 21.95
C LYS A 63 11.51 8.12 22.25
N ARG A 64 10.64 7.90 21.27
CA ARG A 64 9.47 7.01 21.38
C ARG A 64 9.81 5.60 20.91
N SER A 65 9.07 4.64 21.44
CA SER A 65 9.23 3.24 21.06
C SER A 65 8.73 3.01 19.64
N PRO A 66 9.45 2.22 18.81
CA PRO A 66 8.98 1.87 17.47
C PRO A 66 7.66 1.09 17.49
N GLU A 67 7.34 0.44 18.61
CA GLU A 67 6.06 -0.25 18.85
C GLU A 67 4.87 0.70 18.92
N GLU A 68 5.11 1.96 19.28
CA GLU A 68 4.08 2.99 19.25
C GLU A 68 3.84 3.52 17.84
N LEU A 69 4.72 3.26 16.86
CA LEU A 69 4.52 3.67 15.47
C LEU A 69 3.54 2.71 14.77
N ARG A 70 2.23 2.91 14.99
CA ARG A 70 1.17 2.06 14.40
C ARG A 70 0.74 2.53 13.03
N SER A 71 0.66 3.84 12.81
CA SER A 71 0.24 4.41 11.53
C SER A 71 0.96 5.73 11.27
N VAL A 72 1.37 5.95 10.01
CA VAL A 72 2.07 7.17 9.59
C VAL A 72 1.45 7.65 8.29
N ASN A 73 0.86 8.85 8.33
CA ASN A 73 0.40 9.59 7.16
C ASN A 73 1.48 10.59 6.77
N VAL A 74 1.82 10.67 5.48
CA VAL A 74 2.85 11.58 4.97
C VAL A 74 2.26 12.40 3.83
N TYR A 75 2.30 13.72 3.98
CA TYR A 75 1.87 14.70 2.99
C TYR A 75 3.09 15.44 2.45
N LEU A 76 3.43 15.16 1.20
CA LEU A 76 4.52 15.84 0.51
C LEU A 76 3.99 17.14 -0.09
N LYS A 77 4.58 18.27 0.31
CA LYS A 77 4.29 19.58 -0.27
C LYS A 77 5.56 20.11 -0.95
N PRO A 78 5.80 19.71 -2.21
CA PRO A 78 7.01 20.13 -2.93
C PRO A 78 7.10 21.64 -3.13
N GLU A 79 5.97 22.35 -3.18
CA GLU A 79 5.92 23.81 -3.28
C GLU A 79 6.58 24.52 -2.08
N GLU A 80 6.50 23.94 -0.90
CA GLU A 80 7.18 24.45 0.31
C GLU A 80 8.50 23.72 0.60
N PHE A 81 8.90 22.78 -0.26
CA PHE A 81 10.02 21.87 0.00
C PHE A 81 9.92 21.21 1.37
N ALA A 82 8.73 20.70 1.72
CA ALA A 82 8.50 20.08 3.02
C ALA A 82 7.62 18.82 2.94
N ALA A 83 7.92 17.84 3.78
CA ALA A 83 7.12 16.65 4.03
C ALA A 83 6.50 16.73 5.43
N TYR A 84 5.18 16.85 5.49
CA TYR A 84 4.44 16.81 6.74
C TYR A 84 4.09 15.37 7.07
N TYR A 85 4.30 14.96 8.32
CA TYR A 85 3.94 13.63 8.75
C TYR A 85 3.06 13.68 9.99
N VAL A 86 2.16 12.70 10.10
CA VAL A 86 1.27 12.52 11.24
C VAL A 86 1.33 11.05 11.65
N ILE A 87 1.72 10.79 12.89
CA ILE A 87 1.90 9.47 13.48
C ILE A 87 0.75 9.24 14.46
N ASN A 88 0.02 8.14 14.28
CA ASN A 88 -1.15 7.76 15.07
C ASN A 88 -2.23 8.85 15.18
N ASP A 89 -2.31 9.77 14.22
CA ASP A 89 -3.19 10.95 14.30
C ASP A 89 -2.96 11.88 15.50
N GLU A 90 -1.89 11.65 16.27
CA GLU A 90 -1.60 12.36 17.52
C GLU A 90 -0.31 13.16 17.44
N VAL A 91 0.74 12.59 16.86
CA VAL A 91 2.06 13.23 16.78
C VAL A 91 2.33 13.69 15.36
N ASN A 92 2.34 15.00 15.15
CA ASN A 92 2.66 15.59 13.86
C ASN A 92 4.04 16.25 13.85
N GLY A 93 4.63 16.34 12.66
CA GLY A 93 5.86 17.07 12.43
C GLY A 93 6.08 17.37 10.96
N LYS A 94 7.22 17.98 10.67
CA LYS A 94 7.66 18.27 9.30
C LYS A 94 9.11 17.87 9.10
N ILE A 95 9.43 17.49 7.88
CA ILE A 95 10.79 17.26 7.39
C ILE A 95 11.01 18.23 6.24
N ASP A 96 12.13 18.93 6.25
CA ASP A 96 12.57 19.76 5.13
C ASP A 96 13.08 18.85 4.01
N LEU A 97 12.64 19.10 2.77
CA LEU A 97 12.93 18.31 1.56
C LEU A 97 14.04 18.95 0.71
#